data_AF-A0A539ECW8-F1
#
_entry.id   AF-A0A539ECW8-F1
#
_cell.length_a   1.000
_cell.length_b   1.000
_cell.length_c   1.000
_cell.angle_alpha   90.00
_cell.angle_beta   90.00
_cell.angle_gamma   90.00
#
_symmetry.space_group_name_H-M   'P 1'
#
loop_
_entity.id
_entity.type
_entity.pdbx_description
1 polymer ?
#
loop_
_entity_poly.entity_id
_entity_poly.type
_entity_poly.pdbx_seq_one_letter_code
_entity_poly.pdbx_strand_id
1 'polypeptide(L)'
;MSRTFTIRARGPDIRLELERDLNEAQRAAVTCGDGPKLVIAGAGSGKTRTVTYRVAYLLARGVPPAQILLATFTNKAAREMLSRVETL
;
A
#
# COMPACT_ATOMS: atom_id res chain seq x y z
N MET A 1 -19.85 -8.12 10.18
CA MET A 1 -20.18 -7.05 9.20
C MET A 1 -18.89 -6.52 8.59
N SER A 2 -18.70 -6.67 7.28
CA SER A 2 -17.59 -6.01 6.56
C SER A 2 -17.87 -4.52 6.45
N ARG A 3 -16.85 -3.67 6.61
CA ARG A 3 -16.93 -2.22 6.42
C ARG A 3 -15.94 -1.80 5.35
N THR A 4 -16.44 -1.11 4.32
CA THR A 4 -15.63 -0.55 3.25
C THR A 4 -15.17 0.85 3.64
N PHE A 5 -13.87 1.10 3.54
CA PHE A 5 -13.27 2.43 3.66
C PHE A 5 -12.69 2.80 2.29
N THR A 6 -12.93 4.03 1.84
CA THR A 6 -12.53 4.48 0.50
C THR A 6 -11.58 5.66 0.62
N ILE A 7 -10.43 5.58 -0.05
CA ILE A 7 -9.52 6.71 -0.21
C ILE A 7 -10.25 7.77 -1.04
N ARG A 8 -10.51 8.94 -0.46
CA ARG A 8 -11.07 10.09 -1.18
C ARG A 8 -9.96 10.96 -1.76
N ALA A 9 -9.06 10.37 -2.54
CA ALA A 9 -8.02 11.15 -3.20
C ALA A 9 -8.63 11.91 -4.39
N ARG A 10 -8.58 13.25 -4.38
CA ARG A 10 -8.26 13.97 -5.63
C ARG A 10 -6.86 13.46 -5.99
N GLY A 11 -6.69 12.88 -7.18
CA GLY A 11 -5.45 12.19 -7.58
C GLY A 11 -4.22 13.00 -7.14
N PRO A 12 -3.35 12.48 -6.24
CA PRO A 12 -2.36 13.34 -5.61
C PRO A 12 -1.08 13.38 -6.42
N ASP A 13 -0.35 14.46 -6.20
CA ASP A 13 1.08 14.63 -6.41
C ASP A 13 1.84 13.67 -5.46
N ILE A 14 1.60 12.35 -5.55
CA ILE A 14 2.20 11.31 -4.68
C ILE A 14 3.69 11.25 -5.01
N ARG A 15 4.54 11.64 -4.06
CA ARG A 15 6.01 11.65 -4.22
C ARG A 15 6.63 10.58 -3.33
N LEU A 16 6.88 9.42 -3.91
CA LEU A 16 7.45 8.28 -3.20
C LEU A 16 8.99 8.31 -3.24
N GLU A 17 9.62 8.49 -2.09
CA GLU A 17 11.06 8.31 -1.92
C GLU A 17 11.39 6.85 -1.55
N LEU A 18 11.15 5.92 -2.47
CA LEU A 18 11.23 4.47 -2.21
C LEU A 18 12.62 4.00 -1.75
N GLU A 19 13.70 4.61 -2.23
CA GLU A 19 15.07 4.23 -1.87
C GLU A 19 15.44 4.67 -0.45
N ARG A 20 14.93 5.83 -0.02
CA ARG A 20 15.13 6.34 1.34
C ARG A 20 14.28 5.56 2.34
N ASP A 21 13.04 5.25 1.96
CA ASP A 21 12.03 4.78 2.89
C ASP A 21 11.95 3.26 3.01
N LEU A 22 12.43 2.51 2.01
CA LEU A 22 12.32 1.05 1.93
C LEU A 22 13.67 0.40 1.70
N ASN A 23 13.88 -0.75 2.36
CA ASN A 23 15.01 -1.61 2.00
C ASN A 23 14.77 -2.27 0.63
N GLU A 24 15.81 -2.95 0.12
CA GLU A 24 15.77 -3.58 -1.20
C GLU A 24 14.63 -4.59 -1.37
N ALA A 25 14.43 -5.49 -0.41
CA ALA A 25 13.39 -6.52 -0.49
C ALA A 25 11.97 -5.92 -0.45
N GLN A 26 11.75 -4.90 0.39
CA GLN A 26 10.49 -4.17 0.45
C GLN A 26 10.23 -3.40 -0.84
N ARG A 27 11.26 -2.72 -1.38
CA ARG A 27 11.17 -2.00 -2.65
C ARG A 27 10.83 -2.95 -3.80
N ALA A 28 11.49 -4.11 -3.89
CA ALA A 28 11.17 -5.13 -4.88
C ALA A 28 9.72 -5.61 -4.80
N ALA A 29 9.21 -5.81 -3.57
CA ALA A 29 7.80 -6.16 -3.37
C ALA A 29 6.84 -5.01 -3.76
N VAL A 30 7.22 -3.76 -3.54
CA VAL A 30 6.43 -2.57 -3.89
C VAL A 30 6.42 -2.30 -5.39
N THR A 31 7.52 -2.53 -6.10
CA THR A 31 7.66 -2.19 -7.53
C THR A 31 7.46 -3.38 -8.47
N CYS A 32 7.17 -4.57 -7.94
CA CYS A 32 6.94 -5.76 -8.76
C CYS A 32 5.84 -5.54 -9.82
N GLY A 33 5.99 -6.19 -10.98
CA GLY A 33 5.04 -6.07 -12.09
C GLY A 33 3.71 -6.79 -11.86
N ASP A 34 2.96 -6.95 -12.94
CA ASP A 34 1.60 -7.52 -12.92
C ASP A 34 1.56 -9.02 -12.59
N GLY A 35 0.35 -9.50 -12.30
CA GLY A 35 0.07 -10.90 -11.97
C GLY A 35 0.27 -11.25 -10.50
N PRO A 36 -0.04 -12.50 -10.09
CA PRO A 36 0.00 -12.92 -8.69
C PRO A 36 1.39 -12.77 -8.06
N LYS A 37 1.44 -12.38 -6.78
CA LYS A 37 2.66 -12.22 -5.99
C LYS A 37 2.46 -12.76 -4.58
N LEU A 38 3.48 -13.43 -4.04
CA LEU A 38 3.52 -13.89 -2.65
C LEU A 38 4.72 -13.25 -1.95
N VAL A 39 4.47 -12.54 -0.85
CA VAL A 39 5.52 -11.92 -0.04
C VAL A 39 5.55 -12.63 1.32
N ILE A 40 6.60 -13.40 1.57
CA ILE A 40 6.82 -14.09 2.85
C ILE A 40 7.65 -13.17 3.73
N ALA A 41 7.19 -12.90 4.96
CA ALA A 41 7.87 -11.96 5.84
C ALA A 41 7.68 -12.28 7.33
N GLY A 42 8.79 -12.27 8.07
CA GLY A 42 8.81 -12.47 9.52
C GLY A 42 8.13 -11.34 10.31
N ALA A 43 7.99 -11.52 11.63
CA ALA A 43 7.55 -10.44 12.52
C ALA A 43 8.50 -9.24 12.42
N GLY A 44 7.99 -8.01 12.55
CA GLY A 44 8.79 -6.79 12.50
C GLY A 44 9.36 -6.39 11.13
N SER A 45 9.22 -7.21 10.08
CA SER A 45 9.82 -6.96 8.75
C SER A 45 9.19 -5.83 7.93
N GLY A 46 8.19 -5.13 8.47
CA GLY A 46 7.51 -4.04 7.78
C GLY A 46 6.41 -4.46 6.80
N LYS A 47 5.83 -5.67 6.89
CA LYS A 47 4.71 -6.15 6.04
C LYS A 47 3.66 -5.10 5.72
N THR A 48 3.12 -4.46 6.75
CA THR A 48 2.09 -3.42 6.61
C THR A 48 2.62 -2.22 5.84
N ARG A 49 3.86 -1.79 6.11
CA ARG A 49 4.52 -0.69 5.39
C ARG A 49 4.67 -1.03 3.91
N THR A 50 5.18 -2.22 3.60
CA THR A 50 5.33 -2.68 2.21
C THR A 50 4.00 -2.65 1.45
N VAL A 51 2.92 -3.16 2.04
CA VAL A 51 1.61 -3.18 1.39
C VAL A 51 1.02 -1.78 1.21
N THR A 52 1.19 -0.86 2.18
CA THR A 52 0.71 0.53 2.01
C THR A 52 1.50 1.27 0.94
N TYR A 53 2.82 1.08 0.88
CA TYR A 53 3.65 1.64 -0.20
C TYR A 53 3.30 1.02 -1.56
N ARG A 54 2.91 -0.26 -1.63
CA ARG A 54 2.43 -0.86 -2.89
C ARG A 54 1.15 -0.18 -3.38
N VAL A 55 0.20 0.10 -2.49
CA VAL A 55 -1.02 0.85 -2.85
C VAL A 55 -0.66 2.25 -3.34
N ALA A 56 0.16 2.99 -2.60
CA ALA A 56 0.61 4.32 -3.02
C ALA A 56 1.36 4.30 -4.36
N TYR A 57 2.19 3.28 -4.60
CA TYR A 57 2.89 3.08 -5.87
C TYR A 57 1.93 2.85 -7.05
N LEU A 58 0.90 2.02 -6.87
CA LEU A 58 -0.12 1.80 -7.90
C LEU A 58 -0.91 3.08 -8.19
N LEU A 59 -1.26 3.85 -7.16
CA LEU A 59 -1.93 5.15 -7.31
C LEU A 59 -1.05 6.16 -8.07
N ALA A 60 0.24 6.26 -7.72
CA ALA A 60 1.22 7.12 -8.40
C ALA A 60 1.42 6.72 -9.88
N ARG A 61 1.20 5.44 -10.20
CA ARG A 61 1.20 4.91 -11.57
C ARG A 61 -0.11 5.12 -12.33
N GLY A 62 -1.10 5.79 -11.71
CA GLY A 62 -2.38 6.13 -12.32
C GLY A 62 -3.46 5.05 -12.21
N VAL A 63 -3.26 4.00 -11.40
CA VAL A 63 -4.31 3.01 -11.16
C VAL A 63 -5.46 3.67 -10.40
N PRO A 64 -6.72 3.62 -10.90
CA PRO A 64 -7.84 4.22 -10.21
C PRO A 64 -8.05 3.59 -8.83
N PRO A 65 -8.26 4.37 -7.75
CA PRO A 65 -8.47 3.84 -6.41
C PRO A 65 -9.58 2.77 -6.32
N ALA A 66 -10.64 2.93 -7.13
CA ALA A 66 -11.76 1.99 -7.20
C ALA A 66 -11.37 0.59 -7.73
N GLN A 67 -10.19 0.44 -8.34
CA GLN A 67 -9.66 -0.84 -8.83
C GLN A 67 -8.70 -1.51 -7.82
N ILE A 68 -8.47 -0.90 -6.65
CA ILE A 68 -7.57 -1.43 -5.63
C ILE A 68 -8.38 -1.87 -4.40
N LEU A 69 -8.26 -3.15 -4.04
CA LEU A 69 -8.78 -3.68 -2.78
C LEU A 69 -7.63 -3.93 -1.81
N LEU A 70 -7.67 -3.29 -0.65
CA LEU A 70 -6.78 -3.57 0.47
C LEU A 70 -7.58 -4.19 1.63
N ALA A 71 -7.19 -5.37 2.07
CA ALA A 71 -7.89 -6.13 3.10
C ALA A 71 -6.97 -6.46 4.30
N THR A 72 -7.55 -6.48 5.50
CA THR A 72 -6.87 -6.82 6.75
C THR A 72 -7.87 -7.34 7.77
N PHE A 73 -7.38 -7.95 8.85
CA PHE A 73 -8.21 -8.66 9.84
C PHE A 73 -9.11 -7.74 10.68
N THR A 74 -8.70 -6.48 10.92
CA THR A 74 -9.43 -5.59 11.83
C THR A 74 -9.76 -4.25 11.17
N ASN A 75 -10.91 -3.68 11.53
CA ASN A 75 -11.31 -2.35 11.09
C ASN A 75 -10.32 -1.26 11.53
N LYS A 76 -9.68 -1.42 12.68
CA LYS A 76 -8.64 -0.50 13.16
C LYS A 76 -7.44 -0.51 12.22
N ALA A 77 -6.93 -1.69 11.88
CA ALA A 77 -5.82 -1.83 10.94
C ALA A 77 -6.18 -1.28 9.55
N ALA A 78 -7.42 -1.48 9.09
CA ALA A 78 -7.88 -0.95 7.81
C ALA A 78 -7.80 0.59 7.77
N ARG A 79 -8.24 1.27 8.83
CA ARG A 79 -8.14 2.74 8.95
C ARG A 79 -6.70 3.22 9.06
N GLU A 80 -5.86 2.52 9.83
CA GLU A 80 -4.44 2.86 9.96
C GLU A 80 -3.70 2.71 8.63
N MET A 81 -3.98 1.65 7.87
CA MET A 81 -3.41 1.45 6.54
C MET A 81 -3.87 2.56 5.57
N LEU A 82 -5.16 2.94 5.61
CA LEU A 82 -5.72 4.03 4.81
C LEU A 82 -5.01 5.36 5.09
N SER A 83 -4.92 5.74 6.37
CA SER A 83 -4.27 6.98 6.79
C SER A 83 -2.81 7.03 6.38
N ARG A 84 -2.09 5.91 6.42
CA ARG A 84 -0.70 5.85 5.93
C ARG A 84 -0.61 6.15 4.44
N VAL A 85 -1.50 5.59 3.63
CA VAL A 85 -1.52 5.87 2.18
C VAL A 85 -1.85 7.34 1.91
N GLU A 86 -2.71 7.96 2.70
CA GLU A 86 -3.05 9.40 2.56
C GLU A 86 -1.90 10.35 2.93
N THR A 87 -0.90 9.87 3.67
CA THR A 87 0.30 10.64 4.06
C THR A 87 1.53 10.40 3.18
N LEU A 88 1.43 9.52 2.17
CA LEU A 88 2.48 9.20 1.20
C LEU A 88 2.24 9.96 -0.12
#